data_AF-A0A5Q2N1E2-F1
#
_entry.id   AF-A0A5Q2N1E2-F1
#
_cell.length_a   1.000
_cell.length_b   1.000
_cell.length_c   1.000
_cell.angle_alpha   90.00
_cell.angle_beta   90.00
_cell.angle_gamma   90.00
#
_symmetry.space_group_name_H-M   'P 1'
#
loop_
_entity.id
_entity.type
_entity.pdbx_description
1 polymer ?
#
loop_
_entity_poly.entity_id
_entity_poly.type
_entity_poly.pdbx_seq_one_letter_code
_entity_poly.pdbx_strand_id
1 'polypeptide(L)'
;MLRIITIMTLQTLFLLLLVFFLLFRNDGESVRWLLHQVPQAKQTIGLYVDHMKEIPGNLTGKIYSRHLDPFEIVEGDAQPSLLQDPSGALDQGSDFFYNAFDIPNPTAATTEKSRIDPMIVEKMHTAMEKSAILATEGQLSLWLPLNGGPFDRQLNSASERSMAAEAYLYQLYHELTGRLSAQAPEVKIQEEHLYGQIRDQQLDGSYVELTLQMQGNQGHLSLYIRQPMPEFANNNWFQQLNKLVERSDRIEYTITLQGQRTGKLTAEEQEKTILQLFDHLHATKVETPGQRNLLSAQSPILPPGLFIGGQEINLQALARYHGIDNKTHFFLSYPLVMQET
;
A
#
# COMPACT_ATOMS: atom_id res chain seq x y z
N MET A 1 -25.71 51.53 -31.51
CA MET A 1 -25.22 51.85 -30.16
C MET A 1 -26.04 51.16 -29.07
N LEU A 2 -27.35 51.40 -28.97
CA LEU A 2 -28.20 50.83 -27.90
C LEU A 2 -28.10 49.30 -27.76
N ARG A 3 -28.15 48.56 -28.88
CA ARG A 3 -28.02 47.09 -28.90
C ARG A 3 -26.70 46.57 -28.31
N ILE A 4 -25.59 47.24 -28.59
CA ILE A 4 -24.26 46.83 -28.11
C ILE A 4 -24.17 47.02 -26.59
N ILE A 5 -24.69 48.15 -26.10
CA ILE A 5 -24.72 48.44 -24.66
C ILE A 5 -25.56 47.38 -23.93
N THR A 6 -26.76 47.04 -24.42
CA THR A 6 -27.58 45.98 -23.81
C THR A 6 -26.91 44.61 -23.80
N ILE A 7 -26.19 44.24 -24.86
CA ILE A 7 -25.48 42.95 -24.91
C ILE A 7 -24.34 42.92 -23.90
N MET A 8 -23.56 44.00 -23.80
CA MET A 8 -22.48 44.10 -22.80
C MET A 8 -23.04 44.06 -21.38
N THR A 9 -24.12 44.81 -21.09
CA THR A 9 -24.74 44.80 -19.75
C THR A 9 -25.27 43.40 -19.39
N LEU A 10 -25.89 42.69 -20.34
CA LEU A 10 -26.39 41.34 -20.11
C LEU A 10 -25.26 40.34 -19.87
N GLN A 11 -24.16 40.41 -20.64
CA GLN A 11 -22.97 39.59 -20.42
C GLN A 11 -22.34 39.85 -19.05
N THR A 12 -22.19 41.11 -18.64
CA THR A 12 -21.64 41.45 -17.33
C THR A 12 -22.53 40.93 -16.21
N LEU A 13 -23.85 41.04 -16.36
CA LEU A 13 -24.81 40.54 -15.37
C LEU A 13 -24.73 39.01 -15.25
N PHE A 14 -24.63 38.30 -16.38
CA PHE A 14 -24.53 36.84 -16.41
C PHE A 14 -23.23 36.35 -15.76
N LEU A 15 -22.13 37.06 -16.00
CA LEU A 15 -20.83 36.74 -15.43
C LEU A 15 -20.81 36.98 -13.91
N LEU A 16 -21.41 38.08 -13.44
CA LEU A 16 -21.61 38.34 -12.01
C LEU A 16 -22.49 37.27 -11.35
N LEU A 17 -23.57 36.85 -12.01
CA LEU A 17 -24.50 35.86 -11.47
C LEU A 17 -23.84 34.47 -11.41
N LEU A 18 -23.01 34.12 -12.40
CA LEU A 18 -22.22 32.89 -12.40
C LEU A 18 -21.15 32.89 -11.29
N VAL A 19 -20.44 34.02 -11.11
CA VAL A 19 -19.48 34.20 -10.01
C VAL A 19 -20.18 34.10 -8.65
N PHE A 20 -21.33 34.75 -8.49
CA PHE A 20 -22.16 34.64 -7.29
C PHE A 20 -22.59 33.18 -7.04
N PHE A 21 -23.02 32.46 -8.07
CA PHE A 21 -23.40 31.05 -7.94
C PHE A 21 -22.23 30.16 -7.53
N LEU A 22 -21.04 30.39 -8.09
CA LEU A 22 -19.82 29.64 -7.71
C LEU A 22 -19.36 29.97 -6.28
N LEU A 23 -19.58 31.20 -5.83
CA LEU A 23 -19.23 31.63 -4.47
C LEU A 23 -20.20 31.07 -3.41
N PHE A 24 -21.50 30.95 -3.73
CA PHE A 24 -22.55 30.73 -2.72
C PHE A 24 -23.29 29.39 -2.81
N ARG A 25 -23.14 28.57 -3.87
CA ARG A 25 -23.92 27.31 -4.01
C ARG A 25 -23.34 26.12 -3.22
N ASN A 26 -22.14 26.21 -2.67
CA ASN A 26 -21.45 25.05 -2.06
C ASN A 26 -20.74 25.40 -0.74
N ASP A 27 -21.40 26.13 0.18
CA ASP A 27 -20.90 26.47 1.53
C ASP A 27 -19.45 27.01 1.59
N GLY A 28 -19.00 27.66 0.52
CA GLY A 28 -17.63 28.15 0.39
C GLY A 28 -16.56 27.07 0.15
N GLU A 29 -16.92 25.80 -0.05
CA GLU A 29 -15.97 24.72 -0.38
C GLU A 29 -15.25 24.96 -1.71
N SER A 30 -15.97 25.46 -2.72
CA SER A 30 -15.36 25.77 -4.03
C SER A 30 -14.38 26.94 -3.95
N VAL A 31 -14.64 27.90 -3.06
CA VAL A 31 -13.77 29.06 -2.81
C VAL A 31 -12.57 28.67 -1.95
N ARG A 32 -12.76 27.78 -0.97
CA ARG A 32 -11.65 27.15 -0.21
C ARG A 32 -10.78 26.30 -1.11
N TRP A 33 -11.38 25.52 -2.02
CA TRP A 33 -10.65 24.78 -3.05
C TRP A 33 -9.86 25.75 -3.95
N LEU A 34 -10.48 26.82 -4.45
CA LEU A 34 -9.79 27.77 -5.33
C LEU A 34 -8.69 28.57 -4.59
N LEU A 35 -8.86 28.89 -3.31
CA LEU A 35 -7.90 29.67 -2.53
C LEU A 35 -6.79 28.82 -1.89
N HIS A 36 -7.02 27.53 -1.63
CA HIS A 36 -6.01 26.65 -1.01
C HIS A 36 -5.42 25.67 -2.01
N GLN A 37 -6.26 25.02 -2.82
CA GLN A 37 -5.82 23.96 -3.73
C GLN A 37 -5.23 24.51 -5.03
N VAL A 38 -5.63 25.68 -5.55
CA VAL A 38 -5.04 26.23 -6.79
C VAL A 38 -3.63 26.78 -6.59
N PRO A 39 -3.30 27.52 -5.50
CA PRO A 39 -1.92 27.89 -5.21
C PRO A 39 -1.04 26.67 -4.90
N GLN A 40 -1.58 25.68 -4.17
CA GLN A 40 -0.89 24.40 -3.93
C GLN A 40 -0.68 23.65 -5.24
N ALA A 41 -1.70 23.46 -6.08
CA ALA A 41 -1.55 22.84 -7.39
C ALA A 41 -0.58 23.59 -8.30
N LYS A 42 -0.54 24.93 -8.26
CA LYS A 42 0.43 25.73 -9.02
C LYS A 42 1.86 25.59 -8.47
N GLN A 43 2.04 25.49 -7.15
CA GLN A 43 3.32 25.17 -6.52
C GLN A 43 3.73 23.72 -6.80
N THR A 44 2.81 22.76 -6.75
CA THR A 44 3.06 21.34 -7.01
C THR A 44 3.36 21.09 -8.48
N ILE A 45 2.65 21.73 -9.40
CA ILE A 45 2.97 21.71 -10.84
C ILE A 45 4.29 22.44 -11.09
N GLY A 46 4.57 23.54 -10.40
CA GLY A 46 5.86 24.22 -10.45
C GLY A 46 7.02 23.34 -9.99
N LEU A 47 6.87 22.67 -8.84
CA LEU A 47 7.84 21.71 -8.30
C LEU A 47 8.00 20.51 -9.23
N TYR A 48 6.92 20.00 -9.83
CA TYR A 48 6.99 18.90 -10.78
C TYR A 48 7.67 19.31 -12.08
N VAL A 49 7.37 20.50 -12.62
CA VAL A 49 7.98 21.01 -13.85
C VAL A 49 9.45 21.39 -13.64
N ASP A 50 9.80 21.93 -12.47
CA ASP A 50 11.19 22.28 -12.14
C ASP A 50 12.00 21.01 -11.79
N HIS A 51 11.46 20.06 -11.02
CA HIS A 51 12.15 18.80 -10.74
C HIS A 51 12.22 17.88 -11.97
N MET A 52 11.20 17.84 -12.83
CA MET A 52 11.25 17.08 -14.10
C MET A 52 12.16 17.72 -15.16
N LYS A 53 12.39 19.04 -15.10
CA LYS A 53 13.41 19.69 -15.96
C LYS A 53 14.83 19.36 -15.52
N GLU A 54 15.04 19.09 -14.24
CA GLU A 54 16.36 18.83 -13.66
C GLU A 54 16.73 17.34 -13.63
N ILE A 55 15.75 16.44 -13.76
CA ILE A 55 16.00 15.00 -13.85
C ILE A 55 16.24 14.62 -15.33
N PRO A 56 17.48 14.31 -15.75
CA PRO A 56 17.71 13.82 -17.11
C PRO A 56 16.90 12.54 -17.35
N GLY A 57 16.15 12.50 -18.45
CA GLY A 57 15.20 11.42 -18.79
C GLY A 57 15.80 10.01 -18.93
N ASN A 58 17.12 9.86 -18.71
CA ASN A 58 17.78 8.57 -18.60
C ASN A 58 17.73 7.97 -17.18
N LEU A 59 17.40 8.77 -16.14
CA LEU A 59 17.31 8.36 -14.73
C LEU A 59 15.97 7.72 -14.35
N THR A 60 14.92 7.91 -15.15
CA THR A 60 13.57 7.43 -14.85
C THR A 60 13.35 5.94 -15.10
N GLY A 61 14.36 5.21 -15.61
CA GLY A 61 14.25 3.79 -15.92
C GLY A 61 13.20 3.52 -17.02
N LYS A 62 13.31 2.40 -17.73
CA LYS A 62 12.29 2.02 -18.71
C LYS A 62 11.08 1.42 -18.00
N ILE A 63 10.29 2.27 -17.33
CA ILE A 63 8.88 1.98 -17.01
C ILE A 63 7.98 2.64 -18.07
N TYR A 64 8.45 2.73 -19.32
CA TYR A 64 7.61 2.99 -20.48
C TYR A 64 7.11 1.66 -21.03
N SER A 65 5.96 1.19 -20.54
CA SER A 65 5.14 0.32 -21.37
C SER A 65 4.56 1.16 -22.51
N ARG A 66 4.84 0.69 -23.73
CA ARG A 66 4.44 1.18 -25.06
C ARG A 66 3.36 2.28 -25.16
N HIS A 67 3.71 3.29 -25.97
CA HIS A 67 2.92 4.31 -26.65
C HIS A 67 2.30 5.44 -25.83
N LEU A 68 3.08 6.51 -25.72
CA LEU A 68 2.61 7.87 -26.02
C LEU A 68 3.62 8.49 -26.98
N ASP A 69 3.50 8.19 -28.28
CA ASP A 69 4.19 8.98 -29.29
C ASP A 69 3.26 10.11 -29.75
N PRO A 70 3.73 11.36 -29.82
CA PRO A 70 3.01 12.43 -30.48
C PRO A 70 2.90 12.11 -31.98
N PHE A 71 1.73 12.34 -32.56
CA PHE A 71 1.36 11.96 -33.93
C PHE A 71 2.40 12.41 -34.99
N GLU A 72 3.10 11.46 -35.60
CA GLU A 72 3.78 11.62 -36.89
C GLU A 72 3.53 10.35 -37.74
N ILE A 73 2.99 10.54 -38.95
CA ILE A 73 2.73 9.47 -39.94
C ILE A 73 3.93 9.43 -40.89
N VAL A 74 4.70 8.34 -40.92
CA VAL A 74 5.50 7.92 -42.08
C VAL A 74 5.61 6.38 -42.14
N GLU A 75 5.39 5.82 -43.33
CA GLU A 75 5.46 4.41 -43.73
C GLU A 75 6.90 3.85 -43.82
N GLY A 76 7.04 2.52 -43.71
CA GLY A 76 8.03 1.76 -44.51
C GLY A 76 9.05 0.88 -43.78
N ASP A 77 8.74 -0.43 -43.77
CA ASP A 77 9.60 -1.61 -43.96
C ASP A 77 10.70 -2.11 -42.98
N ALA A 78 10.57 -3.44 -42.76
CA ALA A 78 11.58 -4.50 -42.60
C ALA A 78 12.08 -4.93 -41.19
N GLN A 79 11.66 -6.17 -40.84
CA GLN A 79 12.31 -7.17 -39.97
C GLN A 79 13.71 -7.60 -40.51
N PRO A 80 14.64 -8.24 -39.74
CA PRO A 80 14.45 -9.61 -39.19
C PRO A 80 15.26 -10.11 -37.95
N SER A 81 14.77 -11.24 -37.39
CA SER A 81 15.41 -12.49 -36.87
C SER A 81 16.38 -12.60 -35.66
N LEU A 82 15.88 -13.28 -34.60
CA LEU A 82 16.27 -14.56 -33.93
C LEU A 82 17.72 -15.15 -33.88
N LEU A 83 17.95 -15.89 -32.75
CA LEU A 83 18.98 -16.91 -32.36
C LEU A 83 20.20 -16.34 -31.57
N GLN A 84 20.79 -16.94 -30.52
CA GLN A 84 20.80 -18.31 -29.99
C GLN A 84 21.47 -18.34 -28.58
N ASP A 85 21.09 -19.32 -27.74
CA ASP A 85 21.78 -19.80 -26.51
C ASP A 85 23.00 -20.70 -26.88
N PRO A 86 24.00 -20.96 -25.99
CA PRO A 86 23.92 -22.16 -25.12
C PRO A 86 24.70 -22.19 -23.77
N SER A 87 24.08 -22.83 -22.77
CA SER A 87 24.55 -23.79 -21.73
C SER A 87 26.01 -23.90 -21.24
N GLY A 88 26.17 -24.10 -19.92
CA GLY A 88 27.31 -24.79 -19.26
C GLY A 88 27.14 -24.95 -17.74
N ALA A 89 27.44 -26.13 -17.18
CA ALA A 89 27.05 -26.62 -15.84
C ALA A 89 28.26 -26.91 -14.89
N LEU A 90 27.95 -27.03 -13.57
CA LEU A 90 28.68 -27.69 -12.43
C LEU A 90 29.98 -26.98 -11.94
N ASP A 91 30.43 -27.00 -10.69
CA ASP A 91 30.23 -27.91 -9.55
C ASP A 91 30.59 -27.23 -8.19
N GLN A 92 30.33 -27.97 -7.11
CA GLN A 92 30.35 -27.73 -5.65
C GLN A 92 31.62 -27.18 -4.96
N GLY A 93 31.42 -26.65 -3.74
CA GLY A 93 32.45 -26.49 -2.70
C GLY A 93 31.94 -25.79 -1.43
N SER A 94 31.55 -26.57 -0.42
CA SER A 94 31.16 -26.17 0.95
C SER A 94 32.36 -25.69 1.79
N ASP A 95 32.20 -24.85 2.83
CA ASP A 95 32.00 -25.26 4.25
C ASP A 95 31.72 -23.98 5.12
N PHE A 96 30.56 -23.87 5.81
CA PHE A 96 30.30 -24.07 7.27
C PHE A 96 30.67 -22.88 8.20
N PHE A 97 29.93 -22.39 9.23
CA PHE A 97 28.80 -22.80 10.09
C PHE A 97 28.03 -21.53 10.58
N TYR A 98 26.70 -21.55 10.81
CA TYR A 98 26.07 -21.91 12.09
C TYR A 98 24.81 -22.79 11.90
N ASN A 99 24.73 -23.84 12.70
CA ASN A 99 23.76 -24.95 12.60
C ASN A 99 22.30 -24.57 12.82
N ALA A 100 21.46 -25.06 11.91
CA ALA A 100 20.03 -25.23 12.09
C ALA A 100 19.73 -26.40 13.03
N PHE A 101 18.67 -26.25 13.82
CA PHE A 101 17.92 -27.40 14.33
C PHE A 101 17.33 -28.15 13.14
N ASP A 102 17.50 -29.48 13.10
CA ASP A 102 16.86 -30.38 12.13
C ASP A 102 15.34 -30.31 12.29
N ILE A 103 14.70 -29.44 11.49
CA ILE A 103 13.29 -29.52 11.16
C ILE A 103 13.23 -30.32 9.84
N PRO A 104 12.47 -31.43 9.77
CA PRO A 104 12.35 -32.17 8.53
C PRO A 104 11.82 -31.24 7.43
N ASN A 105 12.56 -31.16 6.32
CA ASN A 105 12.23 -30.41 5.12
C ASN A 105 10.72 -30.45 4.84
N PRO A 106 9.97 -29.36 5.08
CA PRO A 106 8.67 -29.22 4.44
C PRO A 106 9.02 -29.04 2.97
N THR A 107 8.77 -30.07 2.19
CA THR A 107 8.82 -30.00 0.73
C THR A 107 8.03 -28.75 0.36
N ALA A 108 8.75 -27.74 -0.12
CA ALA A 108 8.23 -26.41 -0.34
C ALA A 108 6.92 -26.56 -1.12
N ALA A 109 5.82 -26.18 -0.48
CA ALA A 109 4.63 -25.77 -1.19
C ALA A 109 5.14 -24.82 -2.27
N THR A 110 5.10 -25.28 -3.52
CA THR A 110 5.34 -24.48 -4.71
C THR A 110 4.62 -23.18 -4.49
N THR A 111 5.41 -22.13 -4.27
CA THR A 111 4.95 -20.82 -3.81
C THR A 111 4.14 -20.26 -4.97
N GLU A 112 2.84 -20.54 -4.95
CA GLU A 112 1.88 -19.83 -5.77
C GLU A 112 2.18 -18.36 -5.54
N LYS A 113 2.40 -17.59 -6.61
CA LYS A 113 2.64 -16.15 -6.52
C LYS A 113 1.53 -15.56 -5.68
N SER A 114 1.80 -15.30 -4.40
CA SER A 114 0.77 -14.96 -3.42
C SER A 114 0.24 -13.59 -3.77
N ARG A 115 -0.84 -13.54 -4.53
CA ARG A 115 -1.60 -12.30 -4.71
C ARG A 115 -2.23 -11.95 -3.36
N ILE A 116 -2.33 -10.65 -3.10
CA ILE A 116 -3.11 -10.14 -1.99
C ILE A 116 -4.58 -10.31 -2.38
N ASP A 117 -5.30 -11.19 -1.69
CA ASP A 117 -6.70 -11.47 -1.96
C ASP A 117 -7.60 -10.42 -1.27
N PRO A 118 -8.26 -9.51 -2.00
CA PRO A 118 -9.14 -8.51 -1.41
C PRO A 118 -10.35 -9.15 -0.70
N MET A 119 -10.72 -10.40 -1.01
CA MET A 119 -11.82 -11.11 -0.36
C MET A 119 -11.55 -11.41 1.11
N ILE A 120 -10.28 -11.37 1.54
CA ILE A 120 -9.92 -11.48 2.96
C ILE A 120 -10.61 -10.38 3.76
N VAL A 121 -10.54 -9.13 3.29
CA VAL A 121 -11.16 -7.97 3.96
C VAL A 121 -12.67 -8.12 4.04
N GLU A 122 -13.32 -8.49 2.94
CA GLU A 122 -14.78 -8.64 2.90
C GLU A 122 -15.26 -9.74 3.87
N LYS A 123 -14.58 -10.89 3.87
CA LYS A 123 -14.89 -12.01 4.78
C LYS A 123 -14.72 -11.60 6.24
N MET A 124 -13.58 -10.96 6.57
CA MET A 124 -13.27 -10.46 7.91
C MET A 124 -14.27 -9.40 8.38
N HIS A 125 -14.59 -8.42 7.52
CA HIS A 125 -15.57 -7.37 7.81
C HIS A 125 -16.96 -7.95 8.08
N THR A 126 -17.43 -8.85 7.21
CA THR A 126 -18.72 -9.54 7.37
C THR A 126 -18.78 -10.36 8.67
N ALA A 127 -17.68 -11.02 9.04
CA ALA A 127 -17.60 -11.77 10.30
C ALA A 127 -17.68 -10.84 11.52
N MET A 128 -17.01 -9.69 11.48
CA MET A 128 -17.08 -8.68 12.55
C MET A 128 -18.51 -8.14 12.72
N GLU A 129 -19.18 -7.78 11.62
CA GLU A 129 -20.57 -7.30 11.66
C GLU A 129 -21.52 -8.35 12.26
N LYS A 130 -21.40 -9.61 11.83
CA LYS A 130 -22.22 -10.73 12.36
C LYS A 130 -21.96 -10.99 13.85
N SER A 131 -20.75 -10.71 14.34
CA SER A 131 -20.40 -10.76 15.77
C SER A 131 -20.70 -9.45 16.52
N ALA A 132 -21.49 -8.55 15.93
CA ALA A 132 -21.85 -7.25 16.49
C ALA A 132 -20.64 -6.37 16.87
N ILE A 133 -19.55 -6.48 16.11
CA ILE A 133 -18.38 -5.61 16.19
C ILE A 133 -18.47 -4.62 15.03
N LEU A 134 -18.48 -3.32 15.35
CA LEU A 134 -18.44 -2.28 14.33
C LEU A 134 -17.00 -2.10 13.85
N ALA A 135 -16.69 -2.53 12.62
CA ALA A 135 -15.39 -2.27 12.01
C ALA A 135 -15.21 -0.76 11.80
N THR A 136 -14.06 -0.23 12.22
CA THR A 136 -13.75 1.21 12.17
C THR A 136 -12.59 1.52 11.24
N GLU A 137 -11.64 0.59 11.12
CA GLU A 137 -10.40 0.82 10.41
C GLU A 137 -9.87 -0.49 9.83
N GLY A 138 -9.21 -0.40 8.68
CA GLY A 138 -8.40 -1.47 8.13
C GLY A 138 -6.96 -1.02 7.96
N GLN A 139 -6.06 -1.98 8.11
CA GLN A 139 -4.62 -1.82 7.99
C GLN A 139 -4.05 -2.91 7.09
N LEU A 140 -3.09 -2.55 6.25
CA LEU A 140 -2.30 -3.48 5.48
C LEU A 140 -0.81 -3.15 5.63
N SER A 141 -0.03 -4.15 6.02
CA SER A 141 1.42 -4.12 5.99
C SER A 141 1.91 -5.05 4.88
N LEU A 142 2.87 -4.62 4.08
CA LEU A 142 3.48 -5.40 3.01
C LEU A 142 4.99 -5.26 3.08
N TRP A 143 5.69 -6.37 2.90
CA TRP A 143 7.12 -6.43 2.68
C TRP A 143 7.39 -7.13 1.35
N LEU A 144 8.21 -6.48 0.52
CA LEU A 144 8.51 -6.90 -0.85
C LEU A 144 10.04 -6.83 -1.07
N PRO A 145 10.73 -7.95 -1.30
CA PRO A 145 12.11 -7.93 -1.74
C PRO A 145 12.20 -7.38 -3.16
N LEU A 146 13.21 -6.55 -3.39
CA LEU A 146 13.52 -5.96 -4.68
C LEU A 146 14.72 -6.71 -5.28
N ASN A 147 14.46 -7.52 -6.31
CA ASN A 147 15.48 -8.25 -7.06
C ASN A 147 15.97 -7.36 -8.20
N GLY A 148 17.12 -6.71 -7.98
CA GLY A 148 17.48 -5.52 -8.74
C GLY A 148 16.72 -4.33 -8.15
N GLY A 149 17.45 -3.29 -7.75
CA GLY A 149 16.82 -2.09 -7.26
C GLY A 149 15.87 -1.49 -8.31
N PRO A 150 15.07 -0.46 -7.95
CA PRO A 150 14.45 0.40 -8.97
C PRO A 150 15.49 1.01 -9.94
N PHE A 151 16.77 0.89 -9.60
CA PHE A 151 17.91 1.25 -10.41
C PHE A 151 18.40 0.02 -11.16
N ASP A 152 17.77 -0.28 -12.31
CA ASP A 152 18.25 -1.31 -13.26
C ASP A 152 19.69 -1.05 -13.76
N ARG A 153 20.23 0.13 -13.46
CA ARG A 153 21.57 0.57 -13.81
C ARG A 153 22.35 0.99 -12.57
N GLN A 154 23.65 0.77 -12.60
CA GLN A 154 24.55 1.27 -11.58
C GLN A 154 24.54 2.80 -11.57
N LEU A 155 24.13 3.38 -10.44
CA LEU A 155 24.16 4.83 -10.20
C LEU A 155 25.48 5.17 -9.51
N ASN A 156 26.25 6.08 -10.10
CA ASN A 156 27.66 6.27 -9.74
C ASN A 156 27.86 7.30 -8.62
N SER A 157 26.84 8.11 -8.33
CA SER A 157 26.91 9.12 -7.28
C SER A 157 25.82 8.93 -6.21
N ALA A 158 26.09 9.42 -4.99
CA ALA A 158 25.09 9.47 -3.93
C ALA A 158 23.89 10.35 -4.33
N SER A 159 24.13 11.48 -5.00
CA SER A 159 23.05 12.38 -5.44
C SER A 159 22.10 11.69 -6.44
N GLU A 160 22.63 10.97 -7.44
CA GLU A 160 21.81 10.21 -8.38
C GLU A 160 20.97 9.13 -7.69
N ARG A 161 21.58 8.40 -6.75
CA ARG A 161 20.88 7.38 -5.95
C ARG A 161 19.74 8.01 -5.13
N SER A 162 19.97 9.19 -4.54
CA SER A 162 18.96 9.90 -3.77
C SER A 162 17.78 10.32 -4.64
N MET A 163 18.06 11.04 -5.74
CA MET A 163 17.02 11.51 -6.67
C MET A 163 16.21 10.36 -7.25
N ALA A 164 16.86 9.25 -7.60
CA ALA A 164 16.17 8.09 -8.15
C ALA A 164 15.29 7.41 -7.09
N ALA A 165 15.73 7.31 -5.84
CA ALA A 165 14.91 6.79 -4.74
C ALA A 165 13.71 7.69 -4.44
N GLU A 166 13.91 9.02 -4.42
CA GLU A 166 12.84 10.00 -4.25
C GLU A 166 11.80 9.88 -5.36
N ALA A 167 12.24 9.84 -6.62
CA ALA A 167 11.35 9.66 -7.77
C ALA A 167 10.58 8.35 -7.71
N TYR A 168 11.24 7.25 -7.35
CA TYR A 168 10.61 5.95 -7.19
C TYR A 168 9.53 5.95 -6.10
N LEU A 169 9.84 6.50 -4.92
CA LEU A 169 8.88 6.60 -3.82
C LEU A 169 7.67 7.47 -4.18
N TYR A 170 7.90 8.61 -4.85
CA TYR A 170 6.82 9.47 -5.32
C TYR A 170 5.93 8.77 -6.35
N GLN A 171 6.52 8.12 -7.35
CA GLN A 171 5.79 7.40 -8.37
C GLN A 171 4.94 6.29 -7.73
N LEU A 172 5.55 5.49 -6.87
CA LEU A 172 4.84 4.39 -6.22
C LEU A 172 3.71 4.89 -5.31
N TYR A 173 3.96 5.96 -4.55
CA TYR A 173 2.92 6.62 -3.75
C TYR A 173 1.75 7.07 -4.63
N HIS A 174 2.05 7.67 -5.79
CA HIS A 174 1.04 8.12 -6.72
C HIS A 174 0.26 6.96 -7.35
N GLU A 175 0.93 5.89 -7.77
CA GLU A 175 0.30 4.70 -8.32
C GLU A 175 -0.65 4.03 -7.32
N LEU A 176 -0.28 4.00 -6.03
CA LEU A 176 -1.06 3.37 -4.97
C LEU A 176 -2.25 4.21 -4.51
N THR A 177 -2.06 5.53 -4.38
CA THR A 177 -3.07 6.41 -3.78
C THR A 177 -3.89 7.19 -4.81
N GLY A 178 -3.39 7.28 -6.06
CA GLY A 178 -3.92 8.17 -7.10
C GLY A 178 -3.67 9.65 -6.82
N ARG A 179 -2.85 9.99 -5.82
CA ARG A 179 -2.62 11.35 -5.32
C ARG A 179 -1.14 11.68 -5.32
N LEU A 180 -0.81 12.96 -5.17
CA LEU A 180 0.57 13.37 -4.86
C LEU A 180 0.68 13.52 -3.34
N SER A 181 1.77 13.00 -2.78
CA SER A 181 2.04 13.17 -1.36
C SER A 181 2.24 14.65 -1.03
N ALA A 182 1.66 15.10 0.08
CA ALA A 182 1.91 16.44 0.60
C ALA A 182 3.33 16.58 1.20
N GLN A 183 3.95 15.45 1.58
CA GLN A 183 5.29 15.39 2.14
C GLN A 183 6.29 14.87 1.11
N ALA A 184 7.47 15.49 1.06
CA ALA A 184 8.56 14.99 0.24
C ALA A 184 9.17 13.71 0.84
N PRO A 185 9.61 12.75 0.01
CA PRO A 185 10.40 11.62 0.48
C PRO A 185 11.67 12.10 1.18
N GLU A 186 11.95 11.50 2.32
CA GLU A 186 13.24 11.65 3.00
C GLU A 186 14.16 10.53 2.54
N VAL A 187 15.29 10.88 1.91
CA VAL A 187 16.30 9.90 1.50
C VAL A 187 17.63 10.18 2.20
N LYS A 188 18.20 9.12 2.78
CA LYS A 188 19.49 9.11 3.47
C LYS A 188 20.37 8.05 2.85
N ILE A 189 21.59 8.43 2.51
CA ILE A 189 22.60 7.52 1.97
C ILE A 189 23.75 7.45 2.96
N GLN A 190 24.06 6.25 3.41
CA GLN A 190 25.17 5.95 4.30
C GLN A 190 26.03 4.88 3.64
N GLU A 191 27.15 5.32 3.05
CA GLU A 191 28.06 4.44 2.28
C GLU A 191 27.34 3.75 1.10
N GLU A 192 27.10 2.44 1.24
CA GLU A 192 26.40 1.59 0.28
C GLU A 192 24.91 1.42 0.61
N HIS A 193 24.47 1.88 1.78
CA HIS A 193 23.09 1.77 2.22
C HIS A 193 22.29 3.00 1.79
N LEU A 194 21.09 2.76 1.27
CA LEU A 194 20.10 3.76 0.96
C LEU A 194 18.84 3.49 1.79
N TYR A 195 18.37 4.52 2.45
CA TYR A 195 17.13 4.52 3.21
C TYR A 195 16.26 5.65 2.67
N GLY A 196 15.13 5.31 2.07
CA GLY A 196 14.15 6.27 1.58
C GLY A 196 12.81 6.05 2.28
N GLN A 197 12.10 7.13 2.57
CA GLN A 197 10.80 7.04 3.22
C GLN A 197 9.87 8.16 2.77
N ILE A 198 8.60 7.85 2.54
CA ILE A 198 7.54 8.84 2.37
C ILE A 198 6.38 8.47 3.29
N ARG A 199 5.86 9.46 4.01
CA ARG A 199 4.73 9.32 4.92
C ARG A 199 3.69 10.36 4.57
N ASP A 200 2.44 9.96 4.52
CA ASP A 200 1.34 10.89 4.30
C ASP A 200 0.19 10.55 5.25
N GLN A 201 -0.22 11.54 6.04
CA GLN A 201 -1.36 11.46 6.94
C GLN A 201 -2.42 12.45 6.49
N GLN A 202 -3.59 11.91 6.17
CA GLN A 202 -4.74 12.68 5.72
C GLN A 202 -5.63 13.09 6.89
N LEU A 203 -6.47 14.11 6.68
CA LEU A 203 -7.38 14.63 7.69
C LEU A 203 -8.47 13.64 8.11
N ASP A 204 -8.78 12.66 7.25
CA ASP A 204 -9.75 11.60 7.51
C ASP A 204 -9.18 10.45 8.36
N GLY A 205 -7.90 10.54 8.77
CA GLY A 205 -7.20 9.51 9.52
C GLY A 205 -6.47 8.49 8.65
N SER A 206 -6.65 8.54 7.32
CA SER A 206 -5.89 7.70 6.40
C SER A 206 -4.40 7.99 6.52
N TYR A 207 -3.61 6.93 6.53
CA TYR A 207 -2.16 7.00 6.63
C TYR A 207 -1.54 6.03 5.64
N VAL A 208 -0.54 6.50 4.91
CA VAL A 208 0.24 5.69 3.99
C VAL A 208 1.72 5.96 4.24
N GLU A 209 2.48 4.90 4.39
CA GLU A 209 3.91 4.93 4.55
C GLU A 209 4.57 3.95 3.58
N LEU A 210 5.56 4.44 2.85
CA LEU A 210 6.45 3.61 2.03
C LEU A 210 7.87 3.80 2.54
N THR A 211 8.56 2.71 2.78
CA THR A 211 9.96 2.68 3.20
C THR A 211 10.74 1.82 2.24
N LEU A 212 11.76 2.40 1.60
CA LEU A 212 12.71 1.73 0.73
C LEU A 212 14.02 1.57 1.48
N GLN A 213 14.52 0.34 1.60
CA GLN A 213 15.85 0.07 2.14
C GLN A 213 16.64 -0.73 1.13
N MET A 214 17.86 -0.28 0.81
CA MET A 214 18.73 -0.93 -0.16
C MET A 214 20.17 -0.96 0.31
N GLN A 215 20.89 -2.00 -0.07
CA GLN A 215 22.33 -2.14 0.01
C GLN A 215 22.84 -2.61 -1.36
N GLY A 216 23.56 -1.75 -2.08
CA GLY A 216 23.91 -2.00 -3.48
C GLY A 216 22.67 -2.18 -4.37
N ASN A 217 22.55 -3.32 -5.04
CA ASN A 217 21.43 -3.64 -5.94
C ASN A 217 20.34 -4.51 -5.29
N GLN A 218 20.48 -4.82 -4.00
CA GLN A 218 19.51 -5.59 -3.24
C GLN A 218 18.81 -4.71 -2.23
N GLY A 219 17.56 -5.00 -1.95
CA GLY A 219 16.80 -4.23 -0.98
C GLY A 219 15.41 -4.77 -0.79
N HIS A 220 14.62 -4.01 -0.06
CA HIS A 220 13.20 -4.28 0.12
C HIS A 220 12.41 -2.99 0.18
N LEU A 221 11.15 -3.12 -0.20
CA LEU A 221 10.13 -2.12 0.02
C LEU A 221 9.21 -2.63 1.14
N SER A 222 9.06 -1.80 2.17
CA SER A 222 8.03 -1.95 3.19
C SER A 222 6.94 -0.92 2.94
N LEU A 223 5.68 -1.35 3.03
CA LEU A 223 4.51 -0.52 2.85
C LEU A 223 3.57 -0.71 4.03
N TYR A 224 2.98 0.38 4.49
CA TYR A 224 1.94 0.38 5.50
C TYR A 224 0.81 1.32 5.07
N ILE A 225 -0.41 0.79 4.99
CA ILE A 225 -1.64 1.53 4.68
C ILE A 225 -2.59 1.36 5.85
N ARG A 226 -3.16 2.45 6.33
CA ARG A 226 -4.23 2.49 7.32
C ARG A 226 -5.33 3.41 6.82
N GLN A 227 -6.57 2.95 6.79
CA GLN A 227 -7.71 3.75 6.34
C GLN A 227 -8.96 3.44 7.16
N PRO A 228 -9.85 4.43 7.36
CA PRO A 228 -11.15 4.17 7.94
C PRO A 228 -11.98 3.21 7.07
N MET A 229 -12.94 2.54 7.70
CA MET A 229 -13.99 1.78 7.00
C MET A 229 -15.15 2.72 6.62
N PRO A 230 -15.76 2.55 5.43
CA PRO A 230 -15.58 1.46 4.46
C PRO A 230 -14.51 1.73 3.40
N GLU A 231 -13.81 2.86 3.43
CA GLU A 231 -12.85 3.26 2.40
C GLU A 231 -11.75 2.23 2.18
N PHE A 232 -11.22 1.64 3.27
CA PHE A 232 -10.19 0.60 3.19
C PHE A 232 -10.61 -0.59 2.30
N ALA A 233 -11.85 -1.05 2.42
CA ALA A 233 -12.36 -2.22 1.68
C ALA A 233 -12.66 -1.91 0.21
N ASN A 234 -13.04 -0.67 -0.10
CA ASN A 234 -13.50 -0.26 -1.43
C ASN A 234 -12.38 0.30 -2.32
N ASN A 235 -11.19 0.47 -1.79
CA ASN A 235 -10.11 1.15 -2.49
C ASN A 235 -9.40 0.21 -3.50
N ASN A 236 -8.91 0.80 -4.59
CA ASN A 236 -8.28 0.08 -5.69
C ASN A 236 -6.80 -0.28 -5.43
N TRP A 237 -6.22 0.12 -4.30
CA TRP A 237 -4.82 -0.14 -4.00
C TRP A 237 -4.49 -1.64 -3.98
N PHE A 238 -5.43 -2.55 -3.66
CA PHE A 238 -5.21 -4.00 -3.82
C PHE A 238 -4.80 -4.39 -5.24
N GLN A 239 -5.42 -3.79 -6.26
CA GLN A 239 -5.07 -4.06 -7.65
C GLN A 239 -3.68 -3.53 -7.99
N GLN A 240 -3.32 -2.35 -7.48
CA GLN A 240 -2.02 -1.73 -7.73
C GLN A 240 -0.89 -2.47 -6.99
N LEU A 241 -1.13 -2.88 -5.75
CA LEU A 241 -0.22 -3.75 -5.01
C LEU A 241 -0.02 -5.08 -5.72
N ASN A 242 -1.08 -5.71 -6.23
CA ASN A 242 -0.92 -6.96 -6.96
C ASN A 242 -0.07 -6.82 -8.23
N LYS A 243 -0.12 -5.68 -8.93
CA LYS A 243 0.81 -5.40 -10.05
C LYS A 243 2.26 -5.25 -9.60
N LEU A 244 2.48 -4.69 -8.41
CA LEU A 244 3.81 -4.55 -7.81
C LEU A 244 4.35 -5.93 -7.39
N VAL A 245 3.51 -6.74 -6.75
CA VAL A 245 3.77 -8.11 -6.31
C VAL A 245 4.15 -9.01 -7.47
N GLU A 246 3.52 -8.85 -8.64
CA GLU A 246 3.82 -9.66 -9.84
C GLU A 246 5.28 -9.59 -10.30
N ARG A 247 6.01 -8.54 -9.90
CA ARG A 247 7.43 -8.31 -10.21
C ARG A 247 8.38 -8.94 -9.20
N SER A 248 7.88 -9.48 -8.10
CA SER A 248 8.69 -10.09 -7.05
C SER A 248 8.40 -11.57 -6.91
N ASP A 249 9.42 -12.32 -6.50
CA ASP A 249 9.33 -13.77 -6.33
C ASP A 249 8.72 -14.17 -4.98
N ARG A 250 8.71 -13.24 -4.01
CA ARG A 250 8.20 -13.48 -2.64
C ARG A 250 7.52 -12.23 -2.12
N ILE A 251 6.42 -12.39 -1.40
CA ILE A 251 5.81 -11.31 -0.65
C ILE A 251 5.39 -11.77 0.74
N GLU A 252 5.40 -10.84 1.68
CA GLU A 252 4.85 -11.03 3.00
C GLU A 252 3.89 -9.90 3.30
N TYR A 253 2.67 -10.22 3.70
CA TYR A 253 1.68 -9.21 4.01
C TYR A 253 0.81 -9.60 5.18
N THR A 254 0.32 -8.58 5.87
CA THR A 254 -0.66 -8.69 6.94
C THR A 254 -1.81 -7.76 6.66
N ILE A 255 -3.03 -8.23 6.85
CA ILE A 255 -4.25 -7.41 6.84
C ILE A 255 -4.83 -7.45 8.24
N THR A 256 -5.08 -6.30 8.85
CA THR A 256 -5.71 -6.18 10.16
C THR A 256 -6.96 -5.32 10.03
N LEU A 257 -8.10 -5.82 10.53
CA LEU A 257 -9.29 -5.03 10.73
C LEU A 257 -9.44 -4.71 12.22
N GLN A 258 -9.62 -3.43 12.52
CA GLN A 258 -9.95 -2.97 13.86
C GLN A 258 -11.44 -2.64 13.92
N GLY A 259 -12.09 -3.07 14.99
CA GLY A 259 -13.46 -2.71 15.30
C GLY A 259 -13.69 -2.52 16.79
N GLN A 260 -14.90 -2.14 17.14
CA GLN A 260 -15.25 -1.75 18.51
C GLN A 260 -16.64 -2.24 18.93
N ARG A 261 -16.78 -2.47 20.24
CA ARG A 261 -18.06 -2.65 20.93
C ARG A 261 -18.11 -1.70 22.13
N THR A 262 -19.30 -1.16 22.40
CA THR A 262 -19.52 -0.26 23.54
C THR A 262 -19.38 -1.00 24.87
N GLY A 263 -18.74 -0.35 25.84
CA GLY A 263 -18.61 -0.84 27.20
C GLY A 263 -17.41 -1.75 27.44
N LYS A 264 -17.24 -2.13 28.71
CA LYS A 264 -16.20 -3.05 29.17
C LYS A 264 -16.70 -4.48 29.14
N LEU A 265 -16.22 -5.27 28.18
CA LEU A 265 -16.46 -6.71 28.16
C LEU A 265 -15.51 -7.42 29.13
N THR A 266 -16.00 -8.45 29.83
CA THR A 266 -15.12 -9.34 30.62
C THR A 266 -14.21 -10.16 29.71
N ALA A 267 -13.19 -10.81 30.28
CA ALA A 267 -12.29 -11.65 29.50
C ALA A 267 -13.04 -12.82 28.82
N GLU A 268 -14.01 -13.41 29.52
CA GLU A 268 -14.86 -14.49 29.00
C GLU A 268 -15.78 -14.00 27.88
N GLU A 269 -16.32 -12.78 28.00
CA GLU A 269 -17.14 -12.17 26.95
C GLU A 269 -16.33 -11.81 25.70
N GLN A 270 -15.09 -11.34 25.90
CA GLN A 270 -14.14 -11.06 24.82
C GLN A 270 -13.79 -12.34 24.07
N GLU A 271 -13.36 -13.40 24.78
CA GLU A 271 -13.06 -14.70 24.19
C GLU A 271 -14.27 -15.27 23.46
N LYS A 272 -15.46 -15.26 24.08
CA LYS A 272 -16.70 -15.71 23.44
C LYS A 272 -16.99 -14.96 22.14
N THR A 273 -16.78 -13.63 22.12
CA THR A 273 -17.01 -12.81 20.92
C THR A 273 -16.00 -13.17 19.83
N ILE A 274 -14.73 -13.39 20.17
CA ILE A 274 -13.70 -13.81 19.21
C ILE A 274 -14.02 -15.20 18.65
N LEU A 275 -14.46 -16.15 19.48
CA LEU A 275 -14.86 -17.47 19.02
C LEU A 275 -16.06 -17.42 18.07
N GLN A 276 -17.05 -16.56 18.33
CA GLN A 276 -18.15 -16.33 17.40
C GLN A 276 -17.68 -15.76 16.05
N LEU A 277 -16.70 -14.87 16.08
CA LEU A 277 -16.07 -14.33 14.87
C LEU A 277 -15.38 -15.46 14.09
N PHE A 278 -14.64 -16.32 14.78
CA PHE A 278 -14.01 -17.51 14.18
C PHE A 278 -15.04 -18.45 13.57
N ASP A 279 -16.17 -18.70 14.24
CA ASP A 279 -17.26 -19.51 13.71
C ASP A 279 -17.80 -18.93 12.38
N HIS A 280 -17.94 -17.60 12.27
CA HIS A 280 -18.37 -16.95 11.02
C HIS A 280 -17.34 -17.05 9.89
N LEU A 281 -16.07 -17.27 10.22
CA LEU A 281 -14.99 -17.54 9.27
C LEU A 281 -14.71 -19.03 9.10
N HIS A 282 -15.56 -19.92 9.65
CA HIS A 282 -15.33 -21.36 9.70
C HIS A 282 -13.95 -21.75 10.26
N ALA A 283 -13.43 -20.94 11.17
CA ALA A 283 -12.09 -21.08 11.69
C ALA A 283 -12.05 -21.99 12.91
N THR A 284 -11.09 -22.90 12.95
CA THR A 284 -10.84 -23.76 14.11
C THR A 284 -9.76 -23.12 14.97
N LYS A 285 -10.03 -22.93 16.26
CA LYS A 285 -9.05 -22.41 17.22
C LYS A 285 -7.82 -23.32 17.26
N VAL A 286 -6.65 -22.70 17.21
CA VAL A 286 -5.34 -23.34 17.32
C VAL A 286 -4.72 -22.91 18.65
N GLU A 287 -4.40 -23.88 19.50
CA GLU A 287 -3.82 -23.61 20.82
C GLU A 287 -2.34 -23.24 20.66
N THR A 288 -2.04 -21.94 20.73
CA THR A 288 -0.68 -21.43 20.68
C THR A 288 -0.15 -21.08 22.07
N PRO A 289 1.11 -21.43 22.41
CA PRO A 289 1.74 -20.95 23.64
C PRO A 289 1.87 -19.41 23.60
N GLY A 290 1.16 -18.68 24.46
CA GLY A 290 1.16 -17.23 24.38
C GLY A 290 0.20 -16.49 25.33
N GLN A 291 -0.03 -15.21 25.02
CA GLN A 291 -0.87 -14.29 25.79
C GLN A 291 -2.34 -14.75 25.80
N ARG A 292 -2.99 -14.73 26.98
CA ARG A 292 -4.39 -15.16 27.16
C ARG A 292 -5.42 -14.42 26.30
N ASN A 293 -5.10 -13.22 25.84
CA ASN A 293 -6.03 -12.36 25.10
C ASN A 293 -5.84 -12.41 23.58
N LEU A 294 -4.87 -13.20 23.10
CA LEU A 294 -4.61 -13.42 21.68
C LEU A 294 -5.02 -14.84 21.32
N LEU A 295 -6.00 -14.99 20.45
CA LEU A 295 -6.46 -16.29 19.97
C LEU A 295 -6.00 -16.48 18.52
N SER A 296 -5.44 -17.66 18.24
CA SER A 296 -5.03 -18.06 16.91
C SER A 296 -6.02 -19.07 16.34
N ALA A 297 -6.22 -19.06 15.02
CA ALA A 297 -7.08 -20.01 14.35
C ALA A 297 -6.61 -20.32 12.92
N GLN A 298 -7.13 -21.42 12.40
CA GLN A 298 -7.00 -21.82 11.00
C GLN A 298 -8.38 -21.76 10.36
N SER A 299 -8.52 -21.02 9.26
CA SER A 299 -9.73 -20.89 8.48
C SER A 299 -9.52 -21.45 7.07
N PRO A 300 -10.34 -22.40 6.59
CA PRO A 300 -10.22 -22.94 5.25
C PRO A 300 -10.70 -21.96 4.15
N ILE A 301 -11.38 -20.87 4.51
CA ILE A 301 -11.87 -19.87 3.54
C ILE A 301 -10.87 -18.73 3.33
N LEU A 302 -9.80 -18.65 4.13
CA LEU A 302 -8.70 -17.72 3.95
C LEU A 302 -7.51 -18.44 3.30
N PRO A 303 -6.60 -17.72 2.63
CA PRO A 303 -5.43 -18.36 2.05
C PRO A 303 -4.54 -19.02 3.14
N PRO A 304 -3.64 -19.94 2.74
CA PRO A 304 -2.70 -20.56 3.65
C PRO A 304 -1.85 -19.52 4.37
N GLY A 305 -1.62 -19.74 5.67
CA GLY A 305 -0.91 -18.79 6.53
C GLY A 305 0.50 -19.25 6.88
N LEU A 306 0.81 -19.18 8.17
CA LEU A 306 2.12 -19.51 8.74
C LEU A 306 2.02 -20.78 9.58
N PHE A 307 3.11 -21.53 9.68
CA PHE A 307 3.20 -22.68 10.58
C PHE A 307 3.85 -22.27 11.90
N ILE A 308 3.14 -22.47 13.01
CA ILE A 308 3.65 -22.23 14.38
C ILE A 308 3.49 -23.53 15.16
N GLY A 309 4.59 -24.06 15.69
CA GLY A 309 4.56 -25.31 16.48
C GLY A 309 4.04 -26.53 15.71
N GLY A 310 4.19 -26.55 14.38
CA GLY A 310 3.67 -27.61 13.51
C GLY A 310 2.19 -27.49 13.15
N GLN A 311 1.51 -26.43 13.62
CA GLN A 311 0.11 -26.14 13.25
C GLN A 311 0.06 -24.94 12.31
N GLU A 312 -0.78 -25.03 11.27
CA GLU A 312 -1.04 -23.92 10.36
C GLU A 312 -1.99 -22.92 11.00
N ILE A 313 -1.66 -21.63 10.90
CA ILE A 313 -2.42 -20.51 11.43
C ILE A 313 -2.49 -19.44 10.35
N ASN A 314 -3.69 -19.00 10.02
CA ASN A 314 -3.91 -17.92 9.06
C ASN A 314 -4.87 -16.85 9.59
N LEU A 315 -5.16 -16.88 10.88
CA LEU A 315 -6.03 -15.92 11.52
C LEU A 315 -5.61 -15.71 12.98
N GLN A 316 -5.58 -14.47 13.41
CA GLN A 316 -5.43 -14.10 14.81
C GLN A 316 -6.42 -13.03 15.20
N ALA A 317 -6.86 -13.07 16.46
CA ALA A 317 -7.73 -12.06 17.02
C ALA A 317 -7.37 -11.71 18.45
N LEU A 318 -7.54 -10.42 18.78
CA LEU A 318 -7.24 -9.82 20.06
C LEU A 318 -8.39 -8.89 20.46
N ALA A 319 -8.70 -8.84 21.75
CA ALA A 319 -9.60 -7.84 22.30
C ALA A 319 -8.93 -7.05 23.44
N ARG A 320 -9.19 -5.74 23.50
CA ARG A 320 -8.67 -4.86 24.54
C ARG A 320 -9.70 -3.79 24.91
N TYR A 321 -10.00 -3.69 26.20
CA TYR A 321 -10.80 -2.57 26.72
C TYR A 321 -9.94 -1.31 26.86
N HIS A 322 -10.49 -0.19 26.40
CA HIS A 322 -9.89 1.11 26.53
C HIS A 322 -10.80 2.04 27.33
N GLY A 323 -10.25 2.60 28.42
CA GLY A 323 -11.04 3.31 29.43
C GLY A 323 -11.39 4.75 29.04
N ILE A 324 -10.65 5.36 28.12
CA ILE A 324 -10.83 6.77 27.74
C ILE A 324 -12.12 6.95 26.95
N ASP A 325 -12.44 6.01 26.06
CA ASP A 325 -13.62 6.02 25.20
C ASP A 325 -14.70 5.01 25.63
N ASN A 326 -14.43 4.25 26.71
CA ASN A 326 -15.34 3.25 27.29
C ASN A 326 -15.80 2.21 26.25
N LYS A 327 -14.83 1.68 25.49
CA LYS A 327 -15.07 0.68 24.44
C LYS A 327 -14.11 -0.49 24.56
N THR A 328 -14.56 -1.64 24.08
CA THR A 328 -13.72 -2.81 23.84
C THR A 328 -13.37 -2.87 22.36
N HIS A 329 -12.09 -2.74 22.05
CA HIS A 329 -11.54 -2.84 20.71
C HIS A 329 -11.25 -4.29 20.38
N PHE A 330 -11.52 -4.67 19.14
CA PHE A 330 -11.25 -5.97 18.57
C PHE A 330 -10.33 -5.78 17.37
N PHE A 331 -9.28 -6.59 17.32
CA PHE A 331 -8.35 -6.68 16.21
C PHE A 331 -8.50 -8.07 15.63
N LEU A 332 -8.72 -8.13 14.32
CA LEU A 332 -8.76 -9.37 13.57
C LEU A 332 -7.71 -9.26 12.48
N SER A 333 -6.79 -10.20 12.41
CA SER A 333 -5.64 -10.11 11.51
C SER A 333 -5.40 -11.41 10.74
N TYR A 334 -5.05 -11.25 9.48
CA TYR A 334 -4.54 -12.30 8.61
C TYR A 334 -3.06 -12.00 8.29
N PRO A 335 -2.14 -12.99 8.37
CA PRO A 335 -2.26 -14.22 9.15
C PRO A 335 -2.05 -13.98 10.65
N LEU A 336 -1.37 -12.88 11.03
CA LEU A 336 -0.97 -12.57 12.40
C LEU A 336 -1.25 -11.10 12.75
N VAL A 337 -1.50 -10.84 14.04
CA VAL A 337 -1.56 -9.46 14.57
C VAL A 337 -0.13 -8.94 14.67
N MET A 338 0.20 -7.91 13.88
CA MET A 338 1.44 -7.14 14.06
C MET A 338 1.26 -6.26 15.31
N GLN A 339 2.24 -6.25 16.22
CA GLN A 339 2.16 -5.46 17.45
C GLN A 339 1.88 -3.97 17.15
N GLU A 340 0.94 -3.39 17.90
CA GLU A 340 0.73 -1.95 17.95
C GLU A 340 2.04 -1.27 18.39
N THR A 341 2.60 -0.41 17.54
CA THR A 341 3.72 0.48 17.88
C THR A 341 3.27 1.77 18.53
#